data_AF-A0A833WRP4-F1
#
_entry.id   AF-A0A833WRP4-F1
#
_cell.length_a   1.000
_cell.length_b   1.000
_cell.length_c   1.000
_cell.angle_alpha   90.00
_cell.angle_beta   90.00
_cell.angle_gamma   90.00
#
_symmetry.space_group_name_H-M   'P 1'
#
loop_
_entity.id
_entity.type
_entity.pdbx_description
1 polymer ?
#
loop_
_entity_poly.entity_id
_entity_poly.type
_entity_poly.pdbx_seq_one_letter_code
_entity_poly.pdbx_strand_id
1 'polypeptide(L)'
;MNSLGRFDGRDFLSIFRFNTWWSTMWVGNSGSDLQMETQWMLLDVPEIKSYVIVIPIIEGSFRSALHPGSGGDLMICAESGSTKVKASNFDAIAYVHASDNPYTLMKEAYSVLRVHLNTFRLLEEKTAPNLVDKFGWCTWDAFYLTVEPVGVWHGVNDFVEGGAVSYH
;
A
#
# COMPACT_ATOMS: atom_id res chain seq x y z
N MET A 1 -19.48 -2.61 6.60
CA MET A 1 -18.25 -3.09 7.27
C MET A 1 -18.51 -4.51 7.71
N ASN A 2 -17.63 -5.45 7.37
CA ASN A 2 -17.82 -6.88 7.62
C ASN A 2 -16.64 -7.39 8.45
N SER A 3 -16.89 -8.31 9.38
CA SER A 3 -15.82 -8.99 10.12
C SER A 3 -15.23 -10.11 9.26
N LEU A 4 -13.90 -10.19 9.21
CA LEU A 4 -13.14 -11.31 8.66
C LEU A 4 -12.81 -12.35 9.74
N GLY A 5 -13.29 -12.15 10.96
CA GLY A 5 -13.03 -12.99 12.12
C GLY A 5 -12.10 -12.35 13.14
N ARG A 6 -11.93 -13.06 14.25
CA ARG A 6 -11.11 -12.64 15.39
C ARG A 6 -9.67 -13.13 15.23
N PHE A 7 -8.73 -12.21 15.34
CA PHE A 7 -7.30 -12.44 15.35
C PHE A 7 -6.76 -11.94 16.69
N ASP A 8 -6.29 -12.86 17.53
CA ASP A 8 -5.84 -12.55 18.88
C ASP A 8 -4.60 -13.40 19.19
N GLY A 9 -3.55 -12.77 19.74
CA GLY A 9 -2.25 -13.41 19.93
C GLY A 9 -1.58 -13.84 18.62
N ARG A 10 -1.75 -13.06 17.55
CA ARG A 10 -1.26 -13.35 16.20
C ARG A 10 -0.40 -12.19 15.68
N ASP A 11 0.91 -12.35 15.73
CA ASP A 11 1.84 -11.32 15.28
C ASP A 11 1.62 -10.96 13.81
N PHE A 12 1.64 -9.66 13.52
CA PHE A 12 1.48 -9.15 12.17
C PHE A 12 2.34 -7.91 11.88
N LEU A 13 2.61 -7.72 10.59
CA LEU A 13 3.09 -6.48 9.99
C LEU A 13 2.01 -5.96 9.04
N SER A 14 1.78 -4.66 9.02
CA SER A 14 0.80 -4.03 8.12
C SER A 14 1.31 -2.70 7.60
N ILE A 15 0.72 -2.24 6.50
CA ILE A 15 0.86 -0.87 6.02
C ILE A 15 -0.51 -0.22 6.03
N PHE A 16 -0.60 0.97 6.62
CA PHE A 16 -1.82 1.74 6.68
C PHE A 16 -1.60 3.17 6.21
N ARG A 17 -2.70 3.79 5.76
CA ARG A 17 -2.69 5.15 5.25
C ARG A 17 -3.20 6.10 6.31
N PHE A 18 -2.33 6.94 6.87
CA PHE A 18 -2.70 7.87 7.95
C PHE A 18 -3.17 9.24 7.43
N ASN A 19 -2.90 9.57 6.16
CA ASN A 19 -3.52 10.70 5.46
C ASN A 19 -3.59 10.43 3.95
N THR A 20 -4.11 11.38 3.16
CA THR A 20 -4.32 11.20 1.72
C THR A 20 -3.07 10.86 0.90
N TRP A 21 -1.88 11.17 1.40
CA TRP A 21 -0.62 11.12 0.65
C TRP A 21 0.38 10.11 1.22
N TRP A 22 0.21 9.72 2.48
CA TRP A 22 1.23 9.01 3.22
C TRP A 22 0.71 7.73 3.87
N SER A 23 1.54 6.70 3.77
CA SER A 23 1.37 5.43 4.47
C SER A 23 2.59 5.14 5.33
N THR A 24 2.40 4.37 6.39
CA THR A 24 3.48 3.89 7.25
C THR A 24 3.18 2.47 7.72
N MET A 25 4.17 1.83 8.34
CA MET A 25 4.04 0.48 8.87
C MET A 25 3.47 0.47 10.28
N TRP A 26 2.81 -0.64 10.62
CA TRP A 26 2.37 -0.94 11.98
C TRP A 26 2.54 -2.43 12.27
N VAL A 27 2.93 -2.74 13.50
CA VAL A 27 3.04 -4.11 14.01
C VAL A 27 2.13 -4.27 15.22
N GLY A 28 1.55 -5.44 15.37
CA GLY A 28 0.66 -5.76 16.49
C GLY A 28 0.44 -7.26 16.59
N ASN A 29 -0.45 -7.66 17.49
CA ASN A 29 -0.79 -9.07 17.70
C ASN A 29 -2.31 -9.34 17.81
N SER A 30 -3.13 -8.31 17.66
CA SER A 30 -4.59 -8.42 17.68
C SER A 30 -5.23 -7.70 16.50
N GLY A 31 -6.38 -8.17 16.00
CA GLY A 31 -7.18 -7.45 15.01
C GLY A 31 -7.60 -6.05 15.49
N SER A 32 -7.69 -5.86 16.81
CA SER A 32 -7.95 -4.54 17.42
C SER A 32 -6.74 -3.59 17.38
N ASP A 33 -5.52 -4.10 17.14
CA ASP A 33 -4.31 -3.28 17.06
C ASP A 33 -4.13 -2.64 15.68
N LEU A 34 -4.89 -3.07 14.67
CA LEU A 34 -4.80 -2.49 13.33
C LEU A 34 -5.02 -0.98 13.36
N GLN A 35 -4.34 -0.29 12.47
CA GLN A 35 -4.63 1.10 12.21
C GLN A 35 -5.75 1.20 11.16
N MET A 36 -6.55 2.26 11.26
CA MET A 36 -7.58 2.55 10.26
C MET A 36 -6.94 2.66 8.87
N GLU A 37 -7.70 2.31 7.83
CA GLU A 37 -7.24 2.41 6.43
C GLU A 37 -6.00 1.53 6.12
N THR A 38 -5.91 0.36 6.75
CA THR A 38 -4.84 -0.61 6.49
C THR A 38 -4.99 -1.20 5.07
N GLN A 39 -3.93 -1.08 4.27
CA GLN A 39 -3.88 -1.43 2.85
C GLN A 39 -3.46 -2.88 2.60
N TRP A 40 -2.76 -3.50 3.55
CA TRP A 40 -2.50 -4.93 3.61
C TRP A 40 -1.99 -5.32 4.99
N MET A 41 -2.15 -6.60 5.34
CA MET A 41 -1.69 -7.18 6.59
C MET A 41 -1.02 -8.54 6.33
N LEU A 42 0.20 -8.72 6.82
CA LEU A 42 0.97 -9.95 6.79
C LEU A 42 0.99 -10.58 8.19
N LEU A 43 0.45 -11.77 8.31
CA LEU A 43 0.32 -12.55 9.54
C LEU A 43 1.39 -13.64 9.59
N ASP A 44 1.98 -13.85 10.78
CA ASP A 44 2.81 -15.02 11.06
C ASP A 44 1.94 -16.20 11.52
N VAL A 45 2.04 -17.35 10.85
CA VAL A 45 1.26 -18.56 11.14
C VAL A 45 2.15 -19.74 11.51
N PRO A 46 2.71 -19.76 12.74
CA PRO A 46 3.69 -20.77 13.16
C PRO A 46 3.13 -22.19 13.19
N GLU A 47 1.82 -22.38 13.40
CA GLU A 47 1.17 -23.70 13.46
C GLU A 47 1.32 -24.49 12.15
N ILE A 48 1.43 -23.77 11.03
CA ILE A 48 1.62 -24.34 9.69
C ILE A 48 2.96 -23.90 9.07
N LYS A 49 3.82 -23.22 9.84
CA LYS A 49 5.11 -22.67 9.37
C LYS A 49 4.95 -21.83 8.10
N SER A 50 3.94 -20.97 8.07
CA SER A 50 3.62 -20.15 6.91
C SER A 50 3.30 -18.72 7.30
N TYR A 51 3.29 -17.85 6.30
CA TYR A 51 2.84 -16.48 6.39
C TYR A 51 1.57 -16.33 5.56
N VAL A 52 0.66 -15.48 6.03
CA VAL A 52 -0.59 -15.19 5.31
C VAL A 52 -0.69 -13.69 5.08
N ILE A 53 -0.87 -13.25 3.84
CA ILE A 53 -1.24 -11.86 3.56
C ILE A 53 -2.72 -11.73 3.25
N VAL A 54 -3.31 -10.67 3.78
CA VAL A 54 -4.64 -10.18 3.42
C VAL A 54 -4.45 -8.85 2.72
N ILE A 55 -4.87 -8.77 1.46
CA ILE A 55 -4.80 -7.57 0.63
C ILE A 55 -6.23 -7.16 0.26
N PRO A 56 -6.78 -6.09 0.85
CA PRO A 56 -7.95 -5.40 0.32
C PRO A 56 -7.77 -5.04 -1.16
N ILE A 57 -8.78 -5.33 -1.98
CA ILE A 57 -8.76 -5.06 -3.41
C ILE A 57 -9.91 -4.17 -3.86
N ILE A 58 -9.85 -3.74 -5.12
CA ILE A 58 -10.84 -2.90 -5.75
C ILE A 58 -11.84 -3.78 -6.50
N GLU A 59 -13.13 -3.49 -6.33
CA GLU A 59 -14.21 -4.09 -7.10
C GLU A 59 -15.11 -2.99 -7.68
N GLY A 60 -15.16 -2.91 -9.00
CA GLY A 60 -15.88 -1.84 -9.70
C GLY A 60 -15.42 -0.46 -9.25
N SER A 61 -16.35 0.33 -8.70
CA SER A 61 -16.07 1.68 -8.19
C SER A 61 -15.74 1.73 -6.69
N PHE A 62 -15.52 0.58 -6.05
CA PHE A 62 -15.28 0.49 -4.62
C PHE A 62 -13.85 0.06 -4.36
N ARG A 63 -13.17 0.79 -3.47
CA ARG A 63 -11.94 0.31 -2.86
C ARG A 63 -12.25 -0.25 -1.48
N SER A 64 -11.47 -1.23 -1.05
CA SER A 64 -11.57 -1.74 0.30
C SER A 64 -10.32 -1.44 1.12
N ALA A 65 -10.48 -1.48 2.44
CA ALA A 65 -9.41 -1.37 3.42
C ALA A 65 -9.72 -2.20 4.66
N LEU A 66 -8.68 -2.60 5.39
CA LEU A 66 -8.81 -3.24 6.70
C LEU A 66 -8.93 -2.17 7.80
N HIS A 67 -9.73 -2.47 8.81
CA HIS A 67 -9.97 -1.62 9.97
C HIS A 67 -9.90 -2.46 11.26
N PRO A 68 -9.52 -1.85 12.39
CA PRO A 68 -9.64 -2.51 13.68
C PRO A 68 -11.10 -2.73 14.05
N GLY A 69 -11.40 -3.94 14.54
CA GLY A 69 -12.65 -4.27 15.20
C GLY A 69 -12.51 -4.34 16.71
N SER A 70 -13.63 -4.49 17.42
CA SER A 70 -13.64 -4.75 18.86
C SER A 70 -13.35 -6.21 19.17
N GLY A 71 -12.66 -6.49 20.28
CA GLY A 71 -12.47 -7.87 20.76
C GLY A 71 -11.54 -8.73 19.89
N GLY A 72 -10.60 -8.10 19.19
CA GLY A 72 -9.66 -8.74 18.28
C GLY A 72 -10.19 -8.98 16.87
N ASP A 73 -11.38 -8.47 16.54
CA ASP A 73 -11.92 -8.61 15.19
C ASP A 73 -11.10 -7.82 14.16
N LEU A 74 -10.86 -8.45 13.01
CA LEU A 74 -10.35 -7.80 11.81
C LEU A 74 -11.55 -7.42 10.93
N MET A 75 -11.70 -6.13 10.62
CA MET A 75 -12.82 -5.64 9.84
C MET A 75 -12.37 -5.28 8.42
N ILE A 76 -13.25 -5.47 7.44
CA ILE A 76 -13.09 -4.94 6.08
C ILE A 76 -14.20 -3.94 5.77
N CYS A 77 -13.81 -2.83 5.17
CA CYS A 77 -14.72 -1.81 4.67
C CYS A 77 -14.53 -1.66 3.17
N ALA A 78 -15.62 -1.56 2.42
CA ALA A 78 -15.62 -1.20 1.00
C ALA A 78 -16.32 0.15 0.84
N GLU A 79 -15.68 1.09 0.16
CA GLU A 79 -16.18 2.45 -0.04
C GLU A 79 -15.97 2.96 -1.47
N SER A 80 -16.98 3.67 -1.99
CA SER A 80 -16.94 4.31 -3.31
C SER A 80 -16.51 5.77 -3.27
N GLY A 81 -16.51 6.40 -2.07
CA GLY A 81 -16.32 7.84 -1.92
C GLY A 81 -17.45 8.70 -2.52
N SER A 82 -18.59 8.10 -2.88
CA SER A 82 -19.70 8.80 -3.56
C SER A 82 -21.04 8.48 -2.94
N THR A 83 -21.84 9.51 -2.67
CA THR A 83 -23.22 9.35 -2.16
C THR A 83 -24.17 8.72 -3.18
N LYS A 84 -23.78 8.69 -4.46
CA LYS A 84 -24.59 8.16 -5.57
C LYS A 84 -24.25 6.71 -5.93
N VAL A 85 -23.06 6.23 -5.59
CA VAL A 85 -22.59 4.89 -5.96
C VAL A 85 -22.69 3.99 -4.73
N LYS A 86 -23.71 3.13 -4.71
CA LYS A 86 -24.03 2.25 -3.58
C LYS A 86 -24.09 0.79 -4.05
N ALA A 87 -23.58 -0.10 -3.22
CA ALA A 87 -23.67 -1.55 -3.39
C ALA A 87 -23.80 -2.20 -2.01
N SER A 88 -24.49 -3.33 -1.94
CA SER A 88 -24.63 -4.14 -0.72
C SER A 88 -23.88 -5.46 -0.78
N ASN A 89 -23.48 -5.88 -1.99
CA ASN A 89 -22.88 -7.18 -2.27
C ASN A 89 -21.66 -6.97 -3.16
N PHE A 90 -20.64 -7.79 -2.92
CA PHE A 90 -19.37 -7.78 -3.63
C PHE A 90 -18.89 -9.21 -3.79
N ASP A 91 -18.27 -9.50 -4.94
CA ASP A 91 -17.76 -10.84 -5.25
C ASP A 91 -16.35 -11.07 -4.66
N ALA A 92 -15.50 -10.04 -4.68
CA ALA A 92 -14.11 -10.09 -4.26
C ALA A 92 -13.60 -8.72 -3.78
N ILE A 93 -13.64 -8.49 -2.46
CA ILE A 93 -13.08 -7.28 -1.82
C ILE A 93 -11.76 -7.53 -1.08
N ALA A 94 -11.32 -8.78 -0.96
CA ALA A 94 -10.00 -9.09 -0.42
C ALA A 94 -9.40 -10.29 -1.13
N TYR A 95 -8.08 -10.29 -1.23
CA TYR A 95 -7.30 -11.44 -1.66
C TYR A 95 -6.47 -11.95 -0.48
N VAL A 96 -6.47 -13.27 -0.29
CA VAL A 96 -5.72 -13.95 0.76
C VAL A 96 -4.74 -14.90 0.12
N HIS A 97 -3.49 -14.88 0.57
CA HIS A 97 -2.45 -15.75 0.06
C HIS A 97 -1.58 -16.27 1.18
N ALA A 98 -1.26 -17.56 1.14
CA ALA A 98 -0.41 -18.23 2.12
C ALA A 98 0.85 -18.76 1.43
N SER A 99 2.00 -18.57 2.05
CA SER A 99 3.29 -19.07 1.57
C SER A 99 4.22 -19.35 2.74
N ASP A 100 5.14 -20.31 2.61
CA ASP A 100 6.15 -20.60 3.63
C ASP A 100 7.33 -19.62 3.61
N ASN A 101 7.38 -18.74 2.61
CA ASN A 101 8.44 -17.76 2.42
C ASN A 101 7.89 -16.32 2.36
N PRO A 102 8.14 -15.48 3.37
CA PRO A 102 7.58 -14.13 3.44
C PRO A 102 8.19 -13.20 2.37
N TYR A 103 9.36 -13.53 1.82
CA TYR A 103 10.06 -12.72 0.82
C TYR A 103 9.49 -12.90 -0.59
N THR A 104 8.92 -14.07 -0.90
CA THR A 104 8.28 -14.33 -2.20
C THR A 104 6.78 -14.11 -2.16
N LEU A 105 6.17 -14.22 -0.98
CA LEU A 105 4.74 -14.09 -0.75
C LEU A 105 4.13 -12.82 -1.37
N MET A 106 4.76 -11.66 -1.17
CA MET A 106 4.30 -10.40 -1.78
C MET A 106 4.31 -10.48 -3.30
N LYS A 107 5.38 -11.01 -3.89
CA LYS A 107 5.52 -11.13 -5.34
C LYS A 107 4.48 -12.10 -5.93
N GLU A 108 4.26 -13.23 -5.27
CA GLU A 108 3.25 -14.22 -5.63
C GLU A 108 1.85 -13.62 -5.58
N ALA A 109 1.52 -12.94 -4.47
CA ALA A 109 0.20 -12.32 -4.29
C ALA A 109 -0.08 -11.24 -5.34
N TYR A 110 0.87 -10.34 -5.59
CA TYR A 110 0.70 -9.29 -6.59
C TYR A 110 0.70 -9.83 -8.03
N SER A 111 1.33 -10.97 -8.30
CA SER A 111 1.22 -11.65 -9.61
C SER A 111 -0.19 -12.13 -9.88
N VAL A 112 -0.86 -12.73 -8.88
CA VAL A 112 -2.27 -13.13 -8.99
C VAL A 112 -3.17 -11.91 -9.12
N LEU A 113 -2.97 -10.89 -8.28
CA LEU A 113 -3.75 -9.64 -8.33
C LEU A 113 -3.61 -8.92 -9.66
N ARG A 114 -2.41 -8.92 -10.25
CA ARG A 114 -2.20 -8.33 -11.58
C ARG A 114 -3.11 -9.00 -12.59
N VAL A 115 -3.19 -10.34 -12.60
CA VAL A 115 -4.03 -11.08 -13.56
C VAL A 115 -5.50 -10.86 -13.27
N HIS A 116 -5.90 -10.96 -12.00
CA HIS A 116 -7.30 -10.83 -11.57
C HIS A 116 -7.87 -9.43 -11.84
N LEU A 117 -7.18 -8.37 -11.37
CA LEU A 117 -7.67 -7.00 -11.51
C LEU A 117 -7.42 -6.45 -12.91
N ASN A 118 -6.31 -6.82 -13.55
CA ASN A 118 -5.94 -6.37 -14.90
C ASN A 118 -5.95 -4.84 -15.09
N THR A 119 -5.71 -4.08 -14.01
CA THR A 119 -5.70 -2.60 -14.02
C THR A 119 -4.31 -2.00 -13.83
N PHE A 120 -3.31 -2.82 -13.50
CA PHE A 120 -1.95 -2.38 -13.25
C PHE A 120 -0.94 -3.35 -13.84
N ARG A 121 0.33 -2.92 -13.85
CA ARG A 121 1.49 -3.73 -14.24
C ARG A 121 2.45 -3.84 -13.07
N LEU A 122 3.11 -4.99 -12.94
CA LEU A 122 4.21 -5.19 -12.01
C LEU A 122 5.46 -4.42 -12.43
N LEU A 123 6.43 -4.31 -11.53
CA LEU A 123 7.68 -3.61 -11.82
C LEU A 123 8.42 -4.27 -13.00
N GLU A 124 8.44 -5.60 -13.03
CA GLU A 124 9.10 -6.41 -14.06
C GLU A 124 8.45 -6.28 -15.45
N GLU A 125 7.18 -5.84 -15.50
CA GLU A 125 6.44 -5.61 -16.75
C GLU A 125 6.57 -4.15 -17.26
N LYS A 126 7.24 -3.29 -16.49
CA LYS A 126 7.45 -1.88 -16.83
C LYS A 126 8.84 -1.69 -17.43
N THR A 127 8.92 -0.91 -18.50
CA THR A 127 10.19 -0.39 -19.00
C THR A 127 10.66 0.69 -18.04
N ALA A 128 11.79 0.47 -17.37
CA ALA A 128 12.40 1.48 -16.55
C ALA A 128 12.79 2.69 -17.44
N PRO A 129 12.40 3.93 -17.07
CA PRO A 129 12.81 5.09 -17.84
C PRO A 129 14.32 5.30 -17.68
N ASN A 130 14.95 5.93 -18.68
CA ASN A 130 16.38 6.30 -18.65
C ASN A 130 16.77 7.19 -17.45
N LEU A 131 15.79 7.71 -16.71
CA LEU A 131 15.98 8.51 -15.49
C LEU A 131 16.23 7.65 -14.24
N VAL A 132 15.93 6.34 -14.24
CA VAL A 132 15.96 5.52 -13.02
C VAL A 132 17.35 5.45 -12.38
N ASP A 133 18.40 5.47 -13.19
CA ASP A 133 19.81 5.42 -12.75
C ASP A 133 20.44 6.83 -12.66
N LYS A 134 19.64 7.89 -12.80
CA LYS A 134 20.11 9.26 -12.70
C LYS A 134 19.93 9.78 -11.29
N PHE A 135 20.85 10.65 -10.88
CA PHE A 135 20.69 11.44 -9.67
C PHE A 135 19.55 12.44 -9.87
N GLY A 136 18.58 12.41 -8.96
CA GLY A 136 17.41 13.27 -8.99
C GLY A 136 17.27 14.06 -7.70
N TRP A 137 16.43 15.10 -7.75
CA TRP A 137 16.11 15.93 -6.61
C TRP A 137 14.59 16.09 -6.45
N CYS A 138 14.14 16.11 -5.20
CA CYS A 138 12.74 16.18 -4.84
C CYS A 138 12.40 17.60 -4.37
N THR A 139 11.61 18.34 -5.15
CA THR A 139 11.15 19.68 -4.76
C THR A 139 10.28 19.65 -3.50
N TRP A 140 9.59 18.54 -3.24
CA TRP A 140 8.80 18.37 -2.01
C TRP A 140 9.70 18.29 -0.78
N ASP A 141 10.80 17.53 -0.82
CA ASP A 141 11.71 17.44 0.32
C ASP A 141 12.50 18.74 0.54
N ALA A 142 12.72 19.49 -0.54
CA ALA A 142 13.46 20.75 -0.49
C ALA A 142 12.63 21.94 0.00
N PHE A 143 11.36 22.02 -0.41
CA PHE A 143 10.53 23.21 -0.17
C PHE A 143 9.24 22.93 0.57
N TYR A 144 8.87 21.67 0.80
CA TYR A 144 7.58 21.28 1.38
C TYR A 144 6.41 22.02 0.72
N LEU A 145 5.78 22.94 1.45
CA LEU A 145 4.60 23.68 1.01
C LEU A 145 4.94 24.99 0.26
N THR A 146 6.22 25.37 0.15
CA THR A 146 6.65 26.65 -0.43
C THR A 146 7.38 26.45 -1.76
N VAL A 147 6.87 25.56 -2.61
CA VAL A 147 7.41 25.35 -3.96
C VAL A 147 7.06 26.57 -4.83
N GLU A 148 8.05 27.36 -5.19
CA GLU A 148 7.89 28.49 -6.13
C GLU A 148 8.89 28.40 -7.29
N PRO A 149 8.56 28.94 -8.48
CA PRO A 149 9.40 28.80 -9.68
C PRO A 149 10.83 29.30 -9.50
N VAL A 150 11.04 30.41 -8.80
CA VAL A 150 12.37 30.99 -8.56
C VAL A 150 13.22 30.07 -7.68
N GLY A 151 12.63 29.52 -6.61
CA GLY A 151 13.30 28.55 -5.74
C GLY A 151 13.71 27.28 -6.49
N VAL A 152 12.87 26.78 -7.39
CA VAL A 152 13.22 25.63 -8.25
C VAL A 152 14.41 25.95 -9.16
N TRP A 153 14.43 27.14 -9.78
CA TRP A 153 15.56 27.56 -10.62
C TRP A 153 16.86 27.67 -9.85
N HIS A 154 16.83 28.28 -8.66
CA HIS A 154 18.01 28.37 -7.80
C HIS A 154 18.50 26.98 -7.37
N GLY A 155 17.59 26.10 -6.94
CA GLY A 155 17.96 24.73 -6.57
C GLY A 155 18.63 23.97 -7.71
N VAL A 156 18.11 24.08 -8.94
CA VAL A 156 18.74 23.48 -10.14
C VAL A 156 20.11 24.10 -10.41
N ASN A 157 20.26 25.41 -10.27
CA ASN A 157 21.55 26.08 -10.46
C ASN A 157 22.60 25.62 -9.44
N ASP A 158 22.22 25.49 -8.17
CA ASP A 158 23.10 24.99 -7.10
C ASP A 158 23.58 23.56 -7.39
N PHE A 159 22.72 22.70 -7.96
CA PHE A 159 23.13 21.37 -8.41
C PHE A 159 24.17 21.42 -9.53
N VAL A 160 23.98 22.29 -10.52
CA VAL A 160 24.94 22.46 -11.63
C VAL A 160 26.28 22.98 -11.12
N GLU A 161 26.26 24.00 -10.25
CA GLU A 161 27.47 24.56 -9.62
C GLU A 161 28.17 23.54 -8.71
N GLY A 162 27.40 22.68 -8.03
CA GLY A 162 27.88 21.57 -7.21
C GLY A 162 28.41 20.37 -8.01
N GLY A 163 28.40 20.41 -9.34
CA GLY A 163 28.93 19.37 -10.21
C GLY A 163 27.97 18.21 -10.51
N ALA A 164 26.68 18.33 -10.15
CA ALA A 164 25.67 17.39 -10.61
C ALA A 164 25.36 17.67 -12.09
N VAL A 165 25.56 16.65 -12.94
CA VAL A 165 25.41 16.81 -14.39
C VAL A 165 23.93 16.94 -14.75
N SER A 166 23.52 18.13 -15.20
CA SER A 166 22.22 18.33 -15.83
C SER A 166 22.26 17.73 -17.24
N TYR A 167 21.61 16.59 -17.44
CA TYR A 167 21.45 16.03 -18.79
C TYR A 167 20.17 16.59 -19.40
N HIS A 168 20.32 17.40 -20.45
CA HIS A 168 19.23 17.78 -21.36
C HIS A 168 18.72 16.57 -22.15
#